data_AF-A0A2T6ZJY5-F1
#
_entry.id   AF-A0A2T6ZJY5-F1
#
_cell.length_a   1.000
_cell.length_b   1.000
_cell.length_c   1.000
_cell.angle_alpha   90.00
_cell.angle_beta   90.00
_cell.angle_gamma   90.00
#
_symmetry.space_group_name_H-M   'P 1'
#
loop_
_entity.id
_entity.type
_entity.pdbx_description
1 polymer ?
#
loop_
_entity_poly.entity_id
_entity_poly.type
_entity_poly.pdbx_seq_one_letter_code
_entity_poly.pdbx_strand_id
1 'polypeptide(L)'
;MQAKIFLSSLLATFLAVGVIATPTGAVARDIGSSHSLDGIATPFKDVATDVGAKKPLPNGLIITPKAGDVPVVSTSVKARDLESLEKRTRGCLFVSANSNFGGNSAYLCPLATNGGCTSWSTYWKSNISSFGPDPGTTCQIYTSTDCSSGGSGAFGYPGYGDLGTWNDNMGSFRCWW
;
A
#
# COMPACT_ATOMS: atom_id res chain seq x y z
N MET A 1 20.42 49.74 -4.64
CA MET A 1 19.10 49.64 -3.99
C MET A 1 18.56 48.23 -4.29
N GLN A 2 18.90 47.22 -3.48
CA GLN A 2 18.27 46.79 -2.23
C GLN A 2 17.13 45.76 -2.44
N ALA A 3 17.49 44.59 -2.99
CA ALA A 3 16.64 43.40 -3.04
C ALA A 3 16.82 42.51 -1.79
N LYS A 4 16.86 43.12 -0.60
CA LYS A 4 17.05 42.42 0.69
C LYS A 4 15.90 42.60 1.68
N ILE A 5 14.81 43.29 1.32
CA ILE A 5 13.77 43.66 2.30
C ILE A 5 12.56 42.71 2.30
N PHE A 6 12.32 41.91 1.26
CA PHE A 6 11.09 41.11 1.18
C PHE A 6 11.11 39.78 1.95
N LEU A 7 12.24 39.35 2.53
CA LEU A 7 12.30 38.11 3.31
C LEU A 7 12.03 38.30 4.81
N SER A 8 11.93 39.55 5.28
CA SER A 8 11.83 39.85 6.72
C SER A 8 10.40 40.02 7.24
N SER A 9 9.38 40.17 6.38
CA SER A 9 8.01 40.43 6.84
C SER A 9 7.15 39.19 7.03
N LEU A 10 7.59 38.00 6.57
CA LEU A 10 6.81 36.77 6.73
C LEU A 10 7.12 36.02 8.04
N LEU A 11 8.24 36.35 8.70
CA LEU A 11 8.69 35.66 9.92
C LEU A 11 8.16 36.29 11.21
N ALA A 12 7.50 37.45 11.13
CA ALA A 12 7.09 38.23 12.31
C ALA A 12 5.62 38.04 12.74
N THR A 13 4.81 37.26 12.02
CA THR A 13 3.39 37.03 12.38
C THR A 13 3.12 35.71 13.11
N PHE A 14 4.11 34.83 13.29
CA PHE A 14 3.93 33.57 14.01
C PHE A 14 4.24 33.64 15.52
N LEU A 15 4.76 34.76 16.03
CA LEU A 15 5.23 34.86 17.43
C LEU A 15 4.22 35.50 18.41
N ALA A 16 2.95 35.68 18.03
CA ALA A 16 1.97 36.39 18.87
C ALA A 16 0.66 35.63 19.13
N VAL A 17 0.66 34.29 19.10
CA VAL A 17 -0.44 33.49 19.67
C VAL A 17 0.15 32.47 20.62
N GLY A 18 0.31 32.89 21.88
CA GLY A 18 0.63 31.99 22.98
C GLY A 18 -0.57 31.10 23.29
N VAL A 19 -0.43 29.81 23.01
CA VAL A 19 -1.24 28.75 23.64
C VAL A 19 -0.29 27.91 24.45
N ILE A 20 -0.35 28.09 25.77
CA ILE A 20 0.37 27.28 26.75
C ILE A 20 -0.47 26.00 26.93
N ALA A 21 -0.01 24.88 26.38
CA ALA A 21 -0.49 23.56 26.76
C ALA A 21 0.63 22.86 27.54
N THR A 22 0.42 22.73 28.85
CA THR A 22 1.27 21.97 29.77
C THR A 22 1.32 20.49 29.36
N PRO A 23 2.51 19.86 29.25
CA PRO A 23 2.59 18.42 29.09
C PRO A 23 2.36 17.77 30.46
N THR A 24 1.17 17.20 30.66
CA THR A 24 0.97 16.19 31.71
C THR A 24 1.72 14.94 31.29
N GLY A 25 2.72 14.57 32.09
CA GLY A 25 3.58 13.41 31.83
C GLY A 25 2.77 12.12 31.66
N ALA A 26 2.83 11.54 30.47
CA ALA A 26 2.48 10.15 30.27
C ALA A 26 3.65 9.30 30.77
N VAL A 27 3.48 8.75 31.97
CA VAL A 27 4.30 7.67 32.51
C VAL A 27 4.36 6.55 31.49
N ALA A 28 5.56 6.15 31.10
CA ALA A 28 5.82 4.95 30.32
C ALA A 28 5.18 3.75 31.04
N ARG A 29 4.16 3.15 30.43
CA ARG A 29 3.70 1.83 30.80
C ARG A 29 4.37 0.84 29.87
N ASP A 30 5.31 0.08 30.43
CA ASP A 30 5.83 -1.15 29.85
C ASP A 30 4.68 -2.01 29.35
N ILE A 31 4.55 -2.15 28.04
CA ILE A 31 3.72 -3.21 27.46
C ILE A 31 4.63 -4.43 27.37
N GLY A 32 4.72 -5.16 28.48
CA GLY A 32 5.01 -6.58 28.42
C GLY A 32 3.94 -7.24 27.56
N SER A 33 4.33 -7.81 26.43
CA SER A 33 3.43 -8.61 25.59
C SER A 33 3.09 -9.89 26.33
N SER A 34 1.98 -9.91 27.07
CA SER A 34 1.31 -11.15 27.45
C SER A 34 0.03 -11.25 26.62
N HIS A 35 0.05 -12.18 25.68
CA HIS A 35 -1.13 -12.58 24.93
C HIS A 35 -2.15 -13.16 25.94
N SER A 36 -3.19 -12.40 26.26
CA SER A 36 -4.37 -12.91 26.94
C SER A 36 -5.59 -12.50 26.13
N LEU A 37 -6.21 -13.50 25.50
CA LEU A 37 -7.37 -13.37 24.63
C LEU A 37 -8.68 -13.45 25.43
N ASP A 38 -8.73 -12.85 26.63
CA ASP A 38 -9.88 -12.94 27.50
C ASP A 38 -10.24 -11.54 28.01
N GLY A 39 -11.14 -10.83 27.30
CA GLY A 39 -11.70 -9.60 27.88
C GLY A 39 -12.52 -8.66 26.99
N ILE A 40 -12.53 -8.79 25.66
CA ILE A 40 -13.32 -7.86 24.82
C ILE A 40 -13.97 -8.63 23.66
N ALA A 41 -14.95 -9.47 23.99
CA ALA A 41 -15.93 -9.89 23.00
C ALA A 41 -17.01 -8.80 22.89
N THR A 42 -16.72 -7.73 22.15
CA THR A 42 -17.80 -6.98 21.51
C THR A 42 -18.41 -7.91 20.45
N PRO A 43 -19.74 -8.11 20.41
CA PRO A 43 -20.35 -8.93 19.38
C PRO A 43 -20.00 -8.33 18.01
N PHE A 44 -19.44 -9.15 17.11
CA PHE A 44 -19.05 -8.84 15.73
C PHE A 44 -20.19 -8.33 14.81
N LYS A 45 -21.32 -7.87 15.35
CA LYS A 45 -22.51 -7.52 14.57
C LYS A 45 -22.41 -6.16 13.85
N ASP A 46 -21.53 -5.26 14.27
CA ASP A 46 -21.60 -3.86 13.82
C ASP A 46 -20.42 -3.39 12.94
N VAL A 47 -19.58 -4.29 12.42
CA VAL A 47 -18.50 -3.93 11.47
C VAL A 47 -18.59 -4.79 10.21
N ALA A 48 -19.65 -4.56 9.42
CA ALA A 48 -19.66 -4.88 7.99
C ALA A 48 -20.82 -4.15 7.32
N THR A 49 -20.63 -2.89 6.93
CA THR A 49 -21.38 -2.36 5.80
C THR A 49 -20.77 -2.98 4.55
N ASP A 50 -21.46 -3.98 4.00
CA ASP A 50 -21.08 -4.69 2.79
C ASP A 50 -21.09 -3.69 1.60
N VAL A 51 -19.90 -3.23 1.18
CA VAL A 51 -19.72 -2.41 -0.02
C VAL A 51 -19.44 -3.31 -1.24
N GLY A 52 -19.81 -4.60 -1.17
CA GLY A 52 -19.63 -5.58 -2.22
C GLY A 52 -20.97 -6.08 -2.78
N ALA A 53 -20.98 -6.58 -4.01
CA ALA A 53 -22.10 -7.36 -4.47
C ALA A 53 -22.24 -8.61 -3.57
N LYS A 54 -23.45 -8.89 -3.10
CA LYS A 54 -23.77 -10.08 -2.29
C LYS A 54 -23.16 -11.32 -2.94
N LYS A 55 -22.14 -11.90 -2.31
CA LYS A 55 -21.46 -13.08 -2.81
C LYS A 55 -22.49 -14.22 -2.98
N PRO A 56 -22.49 -14.95 -4.12
CA PRO A 56 -23.38 -16.08 -4.29
C PRO A 56 -23.14 -17.12 -3.20
N LEU A 57 -24.23 -17.79 -2.77
CA LEU A 57 -24.14 -18.90 -1.84
C LEU A 57 -23.24 -19.98 -2.46
N PRO A 58 -22.36 -20.64 -1.68
CA PRO A 58 -21.57 -21.76 -2.18
C PRO A 58 -22.49 -22.81 -2.80
N ASN A 59 -22.18 -23.25 -4.01
CA ASN A 59 -22.85 -24.40 -4.60
C ASN A 59 -22.40 -25.65 -3.85
N GLY A 60 -23.28 -26.17 -2.99
CA GLY A 60 -23.02 -27.41 -2.27
C GLY A 60 -23.86 -27.57 -1.01
N LEU A 61 -23.94 -28.81 -0.52
CA LEU A 61 -24.59 -29.11 0.76
C LEU A 61 -23.84 -28.44 1.91
N ILE A 62 -24.56 -27.61 2.67
CA ILE A 62 -24.14 -27.14 3.98
C ILE A 62 -24.26 -28.33 4.93
N ILE A 63 -23.15 -28.97 5.23
CA ILE A 63 -23.06 -29.98 6.30
C ILE A 63 -22.78 -29.24 7.60
N THR A 64 -23.82 -28.99 8.39
CA THR A 64 -23.69 -28.57 9.78
C THR A 64 -23.33 -29.80 10.61
N PRO A 65 -22.16 -29.85 11.27
CA PRO A 65 -21.81 -30.98 12.12
C PRO A 65 -22.81 -31.10 13.27
N LYS A 66 -23.24 -32.32 13.57
CA LYS A 66 -24.04 -32.62 14.77
C LYS A 66 -23.11 -32.85 15.96
N ALA A 67 -23.66 -32.69 17.17
CA ALA A 67 -22.93 -33.01 18.39
C ALA A 67 -22.54 -34.50 18.38
N GLY A 68 -21.22 -34.77 18.42
CA GLY A 68 -20.65 -36.12 18.35
C GLY A 68 -19.93 -36.45 17.04
N ASP A 69 -19.97 -35.56 16.04
CA ASP A 69 -19.18 -35.72 14.83
C ASP A 69 -17.70 -35.51 15.14
N VAL A 70 -16.89 -36.57 14.99
CA VAL A 70 -15.43 -36.49 15.13
C VAL A 70 -14.88 -35.89 13.83
N PRO A 71 -14.15 -34.76 13.85
CA PRO A 71 -13.57 -34.21 12.65
C PRO A 71 -12.55 -35.21 12.08
N VAL A 72 -12.89 -35.82 10.95
CA VAL A 72 -11.93 -36.59 10.16
C VAL A 72 -10.90 -35.58 9.67
N VAL A 73 -9.65 -35.76 10.10
CA VAL A 73 -8.51 -34.97 9.60
C VAL A 73 -8.33 -35.32 8.13
N SER A 74 -9.01 -34.58 7.26
CA SER A 74 -8.77 -34.64 5.83
C SER A 74 -7.42 -33.97 5.56
N THR A 75 -6.45 -34.75 5.08
CA THR A 75 -5.11 -34.28 4.70
C THR A 75 -5.11 -33.37 3.46
N SER A 76 -6.28 -33.19 2.84
CA SER A 76 -6.46 -32.31 1.69
C SER A 76 -7.83 -31.65 1.74
N VAL A 77 -7.85 -30.36 2.04
CA VAL A 77 -8.99 -29.51 1.73
C VAL A 77 -8.85 -29.09 0.27
N LYS A 78 -9.61 -29.72 -0.63
CA LYS A 78 -9.84 -29.11 -1.94
C LYS A 78 -10.58 -27.80 -1.68
N ALA A 79 -9.94 -26.67 -1.98
CA ALA A 79 -10.59 -25.37 -1.97
C ALA A 79 -11.84 -25.48 -2.85
N ARG A 80 -13.02 -25.49 -2.22
CA ARG A 80 -14.30 -25.53 -2.91
C ARG A 80 -14.38 -24.24 -3.70
N ASP A 81 -14.32 -24.35 -5.03
CA ASP A 81 -14.75 -23.36 -6.00
C ASP A 81 -14.52 -21.91 -5.54
N LEU A 82 -13.24 -21.51 -5.45
CA LEU A 82 -12.89 -20.15 -5.81
C LEU A 82 -13.18 -20.08 -7.31
N GLU A 83 -14.40 -19.68 -7.68
CA GLU A 83 -14.74 -19.23 -9.03
C GLU A 83 -13.54 -18.42 -9.51
N SER A 84 -12.78 -19.00 -10.46
CA SER A 84 -11.64 -18.42 -11.16
C SER A 84 -11.03 -17.22 -10.42
N LEU A 85 -9.98 -17.44 -9.60
CA LEU A 85 -9.13 -16.34 -9.11
C LEU A 85 -9.02 -15.29 -10.21
N GLU A 86 -9.71 -14.14 -10.01
CA GLU A 86 -9.93 -13.19 -11.09
C GLU A 86 -8.56 -12.88 -11.69
N LYS A 87 -8.42 -13.13 -13.00
CA LYS A 87 -7.15 -13.00 -13.67
C LYS A 87 -6.71 -11.55 -13.48
N ARG A 88 -5.65 -11.33 -12.69
CA ARG A 88 -5.16 -9.98 -12.41
C ARG A 88 -4.96 -9.23 -13.72
N THR A 89 -5.51 -8.01 -13.77
CA THR A 89 -5.27 -7.07 -14.87
C THR A 89 -3.76 -6.89 -15.00
N ARG A 90 -3.21 -7.12 -16.18
CA ARG A 90 -1.76 -7.02 -16.39
C ARG A 90 -1.31 -5.56 -16.38
N GLY A 91 -0.06 -5.30 -16.00
CA GLY A 91 0.48 -3.93 -15.92
C GLY A 91 0.04 -3.14 -14.69
N CYS A 92 -0.43 -3.86 -13.66
CA CYS A 92 -0.76 -3.32 -12.35
C CYS A 92 0.49 -3.14 -11.48
N LEU A 93 0.51 -2.06 -10.71
CA LEU A 93 1.66 -1.66 -9.90
C LEU A 93 1.19 -1.21 -8.52
N PHE A 94 1.96 -1.53 -7.49
CA PHE A 94 1.81 -0.95 -6.16
C PHE A 94 2.97 0.01 -5.90
N VAL A 95 2.67 1.23 -5.45
CA VAL A 95 3.68 2.24 -5.13
C VAL A 95 3.37 2.91 -3.79
N SER A 96 4.42 3.29 -3.06
CA SER A 96 4.27 4.10 -1.85
C SER A 96 5.29 5.22 -1.76
N ALA A 97 4.89 6.29 -1.07
CA ALA A 97 5.70 7.48 -0.87
C ALA A 97 6.86 7.27 0.11
N ASN A 98 6.78 6.28 1.01
CA ASN A 98 7.88 5.93 1.90
C ASN A 98 8.45 4.54 1.55
N SER A 99 9.68 4.28 2.00
CA SER A 99 10.32 2.97 1.91
C SER A 99 9.53 1.91 2.69
N ASN A 100 9.84 0.65 2.42
CA ASN A 100 9.18 -0.55 2.93
C ASN A 100 7.66 -0.55 2.70
N PHE A 101 7.21 -0.01 1.57
CA PHE A 101 5.80 0.07 1.20
C PHE A 101 4.95 0.89 2.18
N GLY A 102 5.57 1.77 2.97
CA GLY A 102 4.90 2.58 3.98
C GLY A 102 4.36 3.92 3.47
N GLY A 103 3.60 4.60 4.32
CA GLY A 103 3.05 5.93 4.02
C GLY A 103 1.90 5.88 3.01
N ASN A 104 1.71 7.00 2.30
CA ASN A 104 0.68 7.09 1.28
C ASN A 104 1.01 6.13 0.13
N SER A 105 0.05 5.29 -0.22
CA SER A 105 0.24 4.22 -1.21
C SER A 105 -0.94 4.15 -2.17
N ALA A 106 -0.68 3.61 -3.36
CA ALA A 106 -1.73 3.29 -4.32
C ALA A 106 -1.41 2.02 -5.09
N TYR A 107 -2.48 1.28 -5.39
CA TYR A 107 -2.48 0.24 -6.40
C TYR A 107 -3.04 0.83 -7.70
N LEU A 108 -2.23 0.83 -8.75
CA LEU A 108 -2.47 1.57 -9.99
C LEU A 108 -2.72 0.59 -11.14
N CYS A 109 -3.98 0.53 -11.59
CA CYS A 109 -4.45 -0.43 -12.60
C CYS A 109 -5.52 0.16 -13.53
N PRO A 110 -5.43 -0.07 -14.85
CA PRO A 110 -4.20 -0.27 -15.62
C PRO A 110 -3.49 1.08 -15.82
N LEU A 111 -2.25 1.22 -15.36
CA LEU A 111 -1.46 2.44 -15.59
C LEU A 111 -0.33 2.21 -16.60
N ALA A 112 0.34 1.06 -16.52
CA ALA A 112 1.43 0.73 -17.43
C ALA A 112 0.89 0.44 -18.84
N THR A 113 1.67 0.80 -19.87
CA THR A 113 1.47 0.31 -21.24
C THR A 113 2.51 -0.77 -21.53
N ASN A 114 2.13 -1.90 -22.15
CA ASN A 114 3.05 -3.00 -22.39
C ASN A 114 4.19 -2.57 -23.32
N GLY A 115 5.41 -2.54 -22.80
CA GLY A 115 6.57 -2.01 -23.49
C GLY A 115 6.48 -0.52 -23.83
N GLY A 116 5.52 0.22 -23.31
CA GLY A 116 5.40 1.67 -23.47
C GLY A 116 6.04 2.44 -22.33
N CYS A 117 6.48 3.67 -22.59
CA CYS A 117 6.90 4.57 -21.53
C CYS A 117 5.68 5.23 -20.89
N THR A 118 5.57 5.15 -19.57
CA THR A 118 4.52 5.81 -18.79
C THR A 118 5.16 6.82 -17.85
N SER A 119 4.85 8.10 -18.02
CA SER A 119 5.24 9.16 -17.10
C SER A 119 4.37 9.14 -15.84
N TRP A 120 4.96 9.50 -14.70
CA TRP A 120 4.18 9.66 -13.47
C TRP A 120 3.32 10.92 -13.49
N SER A 121 2.18 10.86 -12.79
CA SER A 121 1.39 12.05 -12.48
C SER A 121 2.15 12.97 -11.52
N THR A 122 1.73 14.24 -11.43
CA THR A 122 2.38 15.25 -10.58
C THR A 122 2.56 14.82 -9.12
N TYR A 123 1.64 14.01 -8.58
CA TYR A 123 1.72 13.54 -7.20
C TYR A 123 2.80 12.46 -6.97
N TRP A 124 2.94 11.53 -7.92
CA TRP A 124 3.85 10.38 -7.79
C TRP A 124 5.25 10.67 -8.34
N LYS A 125 5.34 11.62 -9.28
CA LYS A 125 6.61 12.04 -9.85
C LYS A 125 7.52 12.55 -8.72
N SER A 126 8.71 11.97 -8.60
CA SER A 126 9.71 12.34 -7.59
C SER A 126 9.19 12.27 -6.14
N ASN A 127 8.27 11.34 -5.86
CA ASN A 127 7.69 11.16 -4.52
C ASN A 127 7.39 9.69 -4.21
N ILE A 128 7.99 8.77 -4.98
CA ILE A 128 7.88 7.33 -4.75
C ILE A 128 9.19 6.87 -4.12
N SER A 129 9.06 6.12 -3.03
CA SER A 129 10.18 5.52 -2.28
C SER A 129 10.13 3.99 -2.26
N SER A 130 9.01 3.39 -2.69
CA SER A 130 8.88 1.94 -2.89
C SER A 130 7.98 1.62 -4.08
N PHE A 131 8.34 0.58 -4.83
CA PHE A 131 7.69 0.21 -6.08
C PHE A 131 7.63 -1.32 -6.21
N GLY A 132 6.42 -1.86 -6.36
CA GLY A 132 6.13 -3.29 -6.45
C GLY A 132 5.27 -3.62 -7.66
N PRO A 133 5.84 -4.15 -8.76
CA PRO A 133 5.05 -4.61 -9.88
C PRO A 133 4.34 -5.93 -9.55
N ASP A 134 3.16 -6.15 -10.12
CA ASP A 134 2.44 -7.42 -9.90
C ASP A 134 3.22 -8.64 -10.43
N PRO A 135 3.00 -9.84 -9.86
CA PRO A 135 3.62 -11.07 -10.35
C PRO A 135 3.43 -11.27 -11.86
N GLY A 136 4.53 -11.58 -12.56
CA GLY A 136 4.56 -11.72 -14.02
C GLY A 136 4.73 -10.42 -14.80
N THR A 137 4.84 -9.28 -14.11
CA THR A 137 5.22 -7.99 -14.72
C THR A 137 6.68 -7.69 -14.40
N THR A 138 7.44 -7.31 -15.42
CA THR A 138 8.81 -6.78 -15.27
C THR A 138 8.79 -5.29 -15.58
N CYS A 139 9.47 -4.47 -14.80
CA CYS A 139 9.52 -3.03 -14.97
C CYS A 139 10.94 -2.49 -14.93
N GLN A 140 11.14 -1.34 -15.55
CA GLN A 140 12.34 -0.53 -15.50
C GLN A 140 11.90 0.91 -15.17
N ILE A 141 12.56 1.54 -14.20
CA ILE A 141 12.24 2.89 -13.75
C ILE A 141 13.27 3.88 -14.26
N TYR A 142 12.87 5.13 -14.46
CA TYR A 142 13.72 6.19 -15.01
C TYR A 142 13.56 7.47 -14.21
N THR A 143 14.63 8.24 -14.08
CA THR A 143 14.56 9.59 -13.49
C THR A 143 13.99 10.61 -14.48
N SER A 144 14.23 10.42 -15.78
CA SER A 144 13.57 11.17 -16.84
C SER A 144 12.08 10.86 -16.94
N THR A 145 11.28 11.75 -17.51
CA THR A 145 9.83 11.56 -17.70
C THR A 145 9.46 10.81 -18.98
N ASP A 146 10.41 10.61 -19.87
CA ASP A 146 10.22 10.05 -21.23
C ASP A 146 10.98 8.72 -21.43
N CYS A 147 11.43 8.09 -20.34
CA CYS A 147 12.21 6.86 -20.34
C CYS A 147 13.51 6.92 -21.17
N SER A 148 14.08 8.11 -21.39
CA SER A 148 15.27 8.31 -22.21
C SER A 148 16.59 8.12 -21.45
N SER A 149 16.59 8.41 -20.14
CA SER A 149 17.80 8.48 -19.32
C SER A 149 17.54 8.17 -17.84
N GLY A 150 18.62 7.80 -17.13
CA GLY A 150 18.58 7.46 -15.70
C GLY A 150 17.84 6.16 -15.38
N GLY A 151 17.82 5.23 -16.34
CA GLY A 151 17.14 3.95 -16.23
C GLY A 151 17.79 3.02 -15.19
N SER A 152 16.98 2.34 -14.41
CA SER A 152 17.40 1.21 -13.57
C SER A 152 17.71 -0.03 -14.42
N GLY A 153 18.17 -1.11 -13.78
CA GLY A 153 17.98 -2.45 -14.34
C GLY A 153 16.50 -2.82 -14.39
N ALA A 154 16.13 -3.78 -15.25
CA ALA A 154 14.78 -4.33 -15.24
C ALA A 154 14.59 -5.26 -14.02
N PHE A 155 13.43 -5.19 -13.38
CA PHE A 155 13.12 -5.95 -12.16
C PHE A 155 11.65 -6.38 -12.15
N GLY A 156 11.36 -7.50 -11.49
CA GLY A 156 10.00 -8.03 -11.35
C GLY A 156 9.49 -7.97 -9.92
N TYR A 157 8.37 -8.64 -9.67
CA TYR A 157 7.84 -8.86 -8.31
C TYR A 157 8.92 -9.46 -7.37
N PRO A 158 9.05 -9.02 -6.11
CA PRO A 158 8.17 -8.07 -5.40
C PRO A 158 8.51 -6.59 -5.63
N GLY A 159 9.49 -6.30 -6.48
CA GLY A 159 10.04 -4.97 -6.69
C GLY A 159 10.97 -4.54 -5.57
N TYR A 160 11.04 -3.23 -5.34
CA TYR A 160 11.92 -2.61 -4.36
C TYR A 160 11.10 -2.00 -3.23
N GLY A 161 11.30 -2.52 -2.03
CA GLY A 161 10.82 -1.88 -0.80
C GLY A 161 11.57 -0.58 -0.52
N ASP A 162 12.83 -0.45 -0.94
CA ASP A 162 13.62 0.78 -0.82
C ASP A 162 14.30 1.07 -2.14
N LEU A 163 14.02 2.25 -2.70
CA LEU A 163 14.53 2.67 -4.00
C LEU A 163 15.95 3.25 -3.95
N GLY A 164 16.53 3.50 -2.76
CA GLY A 164 17.90 3.99 -2.65
C GLY A 164 18.17 5.24 -3.49
N THR A 165 19.04 5.14 -4.50
CA THR A 165 19.38 6.28 -5.39
C THR A 165 18.21 6.77 -6.25
N TRP A 166 17.14 5.99 -6.39
CA TRP A 166 15.91 6.37 -7.11
C TRP A 166 14.81 6.91 -6.19
N ASN A 167 15.05 6.95 -4.88
CA ASN A 167 14.11 7.46 -3.90
C ASN A 167 13.72 8.91 -4.23
N ASP A 168 12.41 9.17 -4.32
CA ASP A 168 11.86 10.50 -4.61
C ASP A 168 12.45 11.15 -5.88
N ASN A 169 12.90 10.33 -6.84
CA ASN A 169 13.61 10.82 -8.03
C ASN A 169 13.10 10.22 -9.34
N MET A 170 12.04 9.41 -9.28
CA MET A 170 11.49 8.74 -10.45
C MET A 170 10.56 9.65 -11.26
N GLY A 171 10.81 9.75 -12.56
CA GLY A 171 10.01 10.54 -13.51
C GLY A 171 9.08 9.69 -14.39
N SER A 172 9.49 8.47 -14.73
CA SER A 172 8.73 7.55 -15.57
C SER A 172 9.13 6.10 -15.35
N PHE A 173 8.39 5.19 -15.97
CA PHE A 173 8.68 3.77 -15.94
C PHE A 173 8.21 3.09 -17.23
N ARG A 174 8.73 1.88 -17.48
CA ARG A 174 8.35 1.00 -18.58
C ARG A 174 8.16 -0.39 -18.01
N CYS A 175 7.09 -1.08 -18.40
CA CYS A 175 6.83 -2.44 -17.93
C CYS A 175 6.44 -3.40 -19.06
N TRP A 176 6.67 -4.69 -18.87
CA TRP A 176 6.45 -5.77 -19.82
C TRP A 176 5.76 -6.97 -19.16
N TRP A 177 4.84 -7.62 -19.90
CA TRP A 177 4.05 -8.80 -19.46
C TRP A 177 3.43 -9.58 -20.64
#